data_AF-A0A952WCH6-F1
#
_entry.id   AF-A0A952WCH6-F1
#
_cell.length_a   1.000
_cell.length_b   1.000
_cell.length_c   1.000
_cell.angle_alpha   90.00
_cell.angle_beta   90.00
_cell.angle_gamma   90.00
#
_symmetry.space_group_name_H-M   'P 1'
#
loop_
_entity.id
_entity.type
_entity.pdbx_description
1 polymer ?
#
loop_
_entity_poly.entity_id
_entity_poly.type
_entity_poly.pdbx_seq_one_letter_code
_entity_poly.pdbx_strand_id
1 'polypeptide(L)'
;MTVALRKNPVARAFTLIELIAVIVVLAILSGIAIPKYFDYAAKAKESATKGALGGMRSSIANFYANAAVNGTAAYPTLSQLTTIGTVLQEAVPTNPYNNSNAVKAATWATTPPVAGTEGWAYDASAGRIWANSTTTGVNEHLW
;
A
#
# COMPACT_ATOMS: atom_id res chain seq x y z
N MET A 1 -56.88 42.63 -21.02
CA MET A 1 -55.58 41.93 -20.91
C MET A 1 -55.40 41.51 -19.47
N THR A 2 -55.74 40.27 -19.14
CA THR A 2 -55.82 39.78 -17.76
C THR A 2 -54.49 39.15 -17.38
N VAL A 3 -53.75 39.75 -16.46
CA VAL A 3 -52.47 39.21 -15.96
C VAL A 3 -52.76 38.12 -14.93
N ALA A 4 -52.38 36.88 -15.23
CA ALA A 4 -52.46 35.76 -14.29
C ALA A 4 -51.29 35.82 -13.29
N LEU A 5 -51.60 35.92 -11.99
CA LEU A 5 -50.60 35.91 -10.92
C LEU A 5 -50.03 34.49 -10.74
N ARG A 6 -48.78 34.29 -11.16
CA ARG A 6 -48.04 33.05 -10.94
C ARG A 6 -47.60 32.94 -9.47
N LYS A 7 -48.20 32.01 -8.73
CA LYS A 7 -47.80 31.65 -7.35
C LYS A 7 -46.43 30.98 -7.38
N ASN A 8 -45.37 31.68 -6.98
CA ASN A 8 -44.03 31.10 -6.87
C ASN A 8 -43.99 30.21 -5.60
N PRO A 9 -43.69 28.90 -5.69
CA PRO A 9 -43.63 28.05 -4.52
C PRO A 9 -42.50 28.50 -3.61
N VAL A 10 -42.82 28.81 -2.35
CA VAL A 10 -41.83 29.17 -1.34
C VAL A 10 -40.98 27.94 -1.06
N ALA A 11 -39.68 28.01 -1.37
CA ALA A 11 -38.74 26.97 -0.98
C ALA A 11 -38.70 26.91 0.56
N ARG A 12 -38.95 25.73 1.14
CA ARG A 12 -38.82 25.52 2.59
C ARG A 12 -37.34 25.73 2.97
N ALA A 13 -37.07 26.77 3.75
CA ALA A 13 -35.77 26.99 4.34
C ALA A 13 -35.58 26.06 5.54
N PHE A 14 -34.40 25.44 5.66
CA PHE A 14 -34.01 24.63 6.82
C PHE A 14 -33.88 25.50 8.07
N THR A 15 -34.26 24.96 9.22
CA THR A 15 -34.12 25.65 10.52
C THR A 15 -32.70 25.52 11.06
N LEU A 16 -32.27 26.49 11.87
CA LEU A 16 -30.96 26.43 12.56
C LEU A 16 -30.88 25.22 13.50
N ILE A 17 -32.00 24.84 14.12
CA ILE A 17 -32.04 23.68 15.02
C ILE A 17 -31.82 22.36 14.29
N GLU A 18 -32.33 22.22 13.05
CA GLU A 18 -32.07 21.05 12.21
C GLU A 18 -30.58 20.92 11.88
N LEU A 19 -29.92 22.04 11.55
CA LEU A 19 -28.48 22.02 11.27
C LEU A 19 -27.67 21.68 12.53
N ILE A 20 -28.04 22.22 13.69
CA ILE A 20 -27.38 21.93 14.97
C ILE A 20 -27.53 20.47 15.37
N ALA A 21 -28.73 19.90 15.23
CA ALA A 21 -28.96 18.48 15.54
C ALA A 21 -28.07 17.56 14.67
N VAL A 22 -27.92 17.87 13.39
CA VAL A 22 -27.08 17.09 12.46
C VAL A 22 -25.60 17.14 12.87
N ILE A 23 -25.04 18.33 13.14
CA ILE A 23 -23.62 18.44 13.51
C ILE A 23 -23.32 17.78 14.87
N VAL A 24 -24.28 17.77 15.80
CA VAL A 24 -24.14 17.09 17.10
C VAL A 24 -24.05 15.57 16.90
N VAL A 25 -24.93 15.00 16.07
CA VAL A 25 -24.87 13.57 15.74
C VAL A 25 -23.57 13.23 15.02
N LEU A 26 -23.14 14.05 14.05
CA LEU A 26 -21.86 13.86 13.35
C LEU A 26 -20.66 13.95 14.31
N ALA A 27 -20.69 14.82 15.31
CA ALA A 27 -19.62 14.94 16.30
C ALA A 27 -19.47 13.65 17.13
N ILE A 28 -20.57 13.06 17.58
CA ILE A 28 -20.57 11.81 18.35
C ILE A 28 -20.04 10.65 17.49
N LEU A 29 -20.55 10.52 16.26
CA LEU A 29 -20.12 9.47 15.33
C LEU A 29 -18.65 9.62 14.94
N SER A 30 -18.20 10.86 14.72
CA SER A 30 -16.82 11.16 14.36
C SER A 30 -15.82 10.77 15.46
N GLY A 31 -16.19 11.00 16.74
CA GLY A 31 -15.37 10.63 17.89
C GLY A 31 -15.00 9.15 17.95
N ILE A 32 -15.93 8.25 17.57
CA ILE A 32 -15.68 6.80 17.51
C ILE A 32 -15.12 6.33 16.16
N ALA A 33 -15.44 7.02 15.07
CA ALA A 33 -15.06 6.59 13.73
C ALA A 33 -13.61 6.93 13.38
N ILE A 34 -13.11 8.11 13.79
CA ILE A 34 -11.76 8.57 13.44
C ILE A 34 -10.66 7.63 13.95
N PRO A 35 -10.64 7.20 15.23
CA PRO A 35 -9.59 6.30 15.71
C PRO A 35 -9.59 4.96 14.96
N LYS A 36 -10.77 4.37 14.76
CA LYS A 36 -10.92 3.11 14.01
C LYS A 36 -10.49 3.23 12.55
N TYR A 37 -10.72 4.37 11.93
CA TYR A 37 -10.29 4.62 10.56
C TYR A 37 -8.77 4.53 10.42
N PHE A 38 -8.00 5.09 11.37
CA PHE A 38 -6.54 4.99 11.34
C PHE A 38 -6.05 3.54 11.51
N ASP A 39 -6.69 2.76 12.39
CA ASP A 39 -6.37 1.34 12.55
C ASP A 39 -6.65 0.54 11.27
N TYR A 40 -7.78 0.79 10.61
CA TYR A 40 -8.12 0.15 9.35
C TYR A 40 -7.16 0.55 8.23
N ALA A 41 -6.79 1.83 8.15
CA ALA A 41 -5.81 2.31 7.18
C ALA A 41 -4.43 1.64 7.39
N ALA A 42 -3.99 1.47 8.63
CA ALA A 42 -2.74 0.77 8.95
C ALA A 42 -2.79 -0.70 8.52
N LYS A 43 -3.88 -1.42 8.86
CA LYS A 43 -4.08 -2.82 8.44
C LYS A 43 -4.18 -2.98 6.92
N ALA A 44 -4.80 -2.02 6.24
CA ALA A 44 -4.88 -2.02 4.78
C ALA A 44 -3.49 -1.89 4.14
N LYS A 45 -2.65 -0.98 4.65
CA LYS A 45 -1.25 -0.85 4.21
C LYS A 45 -0.47 -2.14 4.44
N GLU A 46 -0.62 -2.76 5.61
CA GLU A 46 0.05 -4.02 5.93
C GLU A 46 -0.37 -5.15 4.98
N SER A 47 -1.68 -5.29 4.75
CA SER A 47 -2.22 -6.29 3.83
C SER A 47 -1.77 -6.07 2.38
N ALA A 48 -1.73 -4.82 1.92
CA ALA A 48 -1.25 -4.48 0.58
C ALA A 48 0.24 -4.83 0.43
N THR A 49 1.06 -4.49 1.42
CA THR A 49 2.50 -4.82 1.44
C THR A 49 2.73 -6.33 1.44
N LYS A 50 1.96 -7.10 2.21
CA LYS A 50 2.01 -8.58 2.19
C LYS A 50 1.67 -9.15 0.82
N GLY A 51 0.59 -8.66 0.19
CA GLY A 51 0.18 -9.09 -1.14
C GLY A 51 1.27 -8.84 -2.18
N ALA A 52 1.84 -7.62 -2.16
CA ALA A 52 2.95 -7.26 -3.03
C ALA A 52 4.19 -8.15 -2.80
N LEU A 53 4.60 -8.36 -1.55
CA LEU A 53 5.73 -9.23 -1.20
C LEU A 53 5.51 -10.68 -1.63
N GLY A 54 4.31 -11.22 -1.41
CA GLY A 54 3.97 -12.58 -1.82
C GLY A 54 4.13 -12.77 -3.34
N GLY A 55 3.61 -11.83 -4.13
CA GLY A 55 3.77 -11.86 -5.59
C GLY A 55 5.23 -11.76 -6.04
N MET A 56 6.00 -10.85 -5.46
CA MET A 56 7.41 -10.68 -5.80
C MET A 56 8.25 -11.90 -5.41
N ARG A 57 8.04 -12.46 -4.22
CA ARG A 57 8.76 -13.67 -3.75
C ARG A 57 8.44 -14.90 -4.59
N SER A 58 7.17 -15.07 -4.97
CA SER A 58 6.76 -16.13 -5.89
C SER A 58 7.48 -16.01 -7.24
N SER A 59 7.56 -14.79 -7.78
CA SER A 59 8.26 -14.51 -9.04
C SER A 59 9.77 -14.77 -8.93
N ILE A 60 10.41 -14.38 -7.83
CA ILE A 60 11.82 -14.67 -7.55
C ILE A 60 12.07 -16.18 -7.44
N ALA A 61 11.18 -16.92 -6.74
CA ALA A 61 11.29 -18.36 -6.61
C ALA A 61 11.13 -19.07 -7.97
N ASN A 62 10.19 -18.63 -8.80
CA ASN A 62 10.01 -19.13 -10.16
C ASN A 62 11.23 -18.87 -11.04
N PHE A 63 11.82 -17.68 -10.95
CA PHE A 63 13.06 -17.35 -11.65
C PHE A 63 14.20 -18.28 -11.23
N TYR A 64 14.39 -18.47 -9.91
CA TYR A 64 15.41 -19.37 -9.37
C TYR A 64 15.22 -20.81 -9.85
N ALA A 65 13.99 -21.32 -9.81
CA ALA A 65 13.66 -22.66 -10.28
C ALA A 65 13.95 -22.83 -11.78
N ASN A 66 13.60 -21.84 -12.59
CA ASN A 66 13.90 -21.87 -14.03
C ASN A 66 15.42 -21.83 -14.29
N ALA A 67 16.16 -20.99 -13.58
CA ALA A 67 17.62 -20.93 -13.68
C ALA A 67 18.29 -22.26 -13.25
N ALA A 68 17.77 -22.89 -12.20
CA ALA A 68 18.26 -24.19 -11.73
C ALA A 68 18.08 -25.30 -12.77
N VAL A 69 16.94 -25.34 -13.47
CA VAL A 69 16.69 -26.33 -14.53
C VAL A 69 17.57 -26.07 -15.76
N ASN A 70 17.90 -24.82 -16.05
CA ASN A 70 18.68 -24.42 -17.23
C ASN A 70 20.21 -24.39 -16.99
N GLY A 71 20.69 -24.81 -15.82
CA GLY A 71 22.11 -25.08 -15.57
C GLY A 71 22.59 -24.65 -14.20
N THR A 72 22.49 -23.36 -13.87
CA THR A 72 23.04 -22.81 -12.61
C THR A 72 21.93 -22.14 -11.82
N ALA A 73 21.62 -22.72 -10.66
CA ALA A 73 20.67 -22.15 -9.73
C ALA A 73 21.19 -20.80 -9.21
N ALA A 74 20.52 -19.72 -9.60
CA ALA A 74 20.88 -18.37 -9.23
C ALA A 74 19.62 -17.53 -8.99
N TYR A 75 19.65 -16.74 -7.93
CA TYR A 75 18.63 -15.71 -7.71
C TYR A 75 18.83 -14.56 -8.70
N PRO A 76 17.77 -13.82 -9.05
CA PRO A 76 17.91 -12.70 -9.96
C PRO A 76 18.82 -11.62 -9.35
N THR A 77 19.64 -11.01 -10.18
CA THR A 77 20.35 -9.77 -9.80
C THR A 77 19.33 -8.64 -9.59
N LEU A 78 19.75 -7.57 -8.91
CA LEU A 78 18.88 -6.39 -8.73
C LEU A 78 18.38 -5.84 -10.07
N SER A 79 19.24 -5.79 -11.10
CA SER A 79 18.87 -5.33 -12.44
C SER A 79 17.81 -6.23 -13.08
N GLN A 80 17.92 -7.55 -12.93
CA GLN A 80 16.94 -8.49 -13.47
C GLN A 80 15.60 -8.39 -12.74
N LEU A 81 15.64 -8.19 -11.42
CA LEU A 81 14.43 -8.02 -10.62
C LEU A 81 13.64 -6.76 -11.01
N THR A 82 14.34 -5.66 -11.34
CA THR A 82 13.72 -4.38 -11.70
C THR A 82 13.43 -4.23 -13.19
N THR A 83 13.94 -5.14 -14.04
CA THR A 83 13.64 -5.15 -15.47
C THR A 83 12.31 -5.84 -15.74
N ILE A 84 11.36 -5.09 -16.29
CA ILE A 84 10.04 -5.59 -16.68
C ILE A 84 10.18 -6.76 -17.64
N GLY A 85 9.40 -7.81 -17.41
CA GLY A 85 9.39 -9.03 -18.22
C GLY A 85 10.52 -10.01 -17.93
N THR A 86 11.45 -9.70 -17.01
CA THR A 86 12.54 -10.63 -16.64
C THR A 86 12.15 -11.49 -15.43
N VAL A 87 11.86 -10.87 -14.29
CA VAL A 87 11.39 -11.57 -13.08
C VAL A 87 9.92 -11.26 -12.83
N LEU A 88 9.56 -9.97 -12.87
CA LEU A 88 8.20 -9.49 -12.73
C LEU A 88 7.65 -9.14 -14.12
N GLN A 89 6.40 -9.51 -14.38
CA GLN A 89 5.75 -9.19 -15.64
C GLN A 89 5.47 -7.69 -15.78
N GLU A 90 5.20 -7.02 -14.66
CA GLU A 90 4.93 -5.59 -14.57
C GLU A 90 6.02 -4.89 -13.74
N ALA A 91 5.96 -3.55 -13.68
CA ALA A 91 6.81 -2.79 -12.79
C ALA A 91 6.66 -3.25 -11.33
N VAL A 92 7.74 -3.13 -10.55
CA VAL A 92 7.72 -3.38 -9.11
C VAL A 92 6.56 -2.59 -8.47
N PRO A 93 5.70 -3.21 -7.65
CA PRO A 93 4.59 -2.52 -7.03
C PRO A 93 5.07 -1.42 -6.09
N THR A 94 4.31 -0.34 -5.97
CA THR A 94 4.63 0.75 -5.02
C THR A 94 4.44 0.28 -3.58
N ASN A 95 5.41 0.54 -2.71
CA ASN A 95 5.30 0.29 -1.28
C ASN A 95 4.33 1.32 -0.64
N PRO A 96 3.23 0.88 0.02
CA PRO A 96 2.25 1.74 0.70
C PRO A 96 2.78 2.59 1.87
N TYR A 97 3.98 2.31 2.38
CA TYR A 97 4.55 3.01 3.53
C TYR A 97 5.39 4.24 3.14
N ASN A 98 5.98 4.25 1.95
CA ASN A 98 6.84 5.35 1.49
C ASN A 98 6.57 5.78 0.04
N ASN A 99 5.50 5.26 -0.57
CA ASN A 99 5.07 5.58 -1.93
C ASN A 99 6.16 5.43 -3.01
N SER A 100 7.11 4.52 -2.80
CA SER A 100 8.20 4.25 -3.73
C SER A 100 8.09 2.84 -4.30
N ASN A 101 8.37 2.68 -5.59
CA ASN A 101 8.52 1.38 -6.25
C ASN A 101 9.99 0.99 -6.49
N ALA A 102 10.94 1.85 -6.08
CA ALA A 102 12.36 1.56 -6.24
C ALA A 102 12.78 0.38 -5.35
N VAL A 103 13.79 -0.36 -5.78
CA VAL A 103 14.39 -1.48 -5.03
C VAL A 103 15.85 -1.18 -4.78
N LYS A 104 16.29 -1.29 -3.52
CA LYS A 104 17.68 -1.11 -3.11
C LYS A 104 18.34 -2.45 -2.84
N ALA A 105 19.57 -2.63 -3.33
CA ALA A 105 20.41 -3.74 -2.90
C ALA A 105 20.71 -3.61 -1.40
N ALA A 106 20.48 -4.68 -0.65
CA ALA A 106 20.76 -4.76 0.77
C ALA A 106 21.08 -6.21 1.16
N THR A 107 21.72 -6.42 2.31
CA THR A 107 22.00 -7.76 2.83
C THR A 107 21.10 -8.03 4.03
N TRP A 108 20.49 -9.21 4.06
CA TRP A 108 19.61 -9.61 5.15
C TRP A 108 20.40 -9.74 6.47
N ALA A 109 19.89 -9.15 7.55
CA ALA A 109 20.42 -9.32 8.91
C ALA A 109 19.41 -10.07 9.80
N THR A 110 19.67 -10.19 11.10
CA THR A 110 18.74 -10.85 12.03
C THR A 110 17.36 -10.21 12.02
N THR A 111 17.30 -8.89 11.88
CA THR A 111 16.12 -8.13 11.50
C THR A 111 16.35 -7.47 10.14
N PRO A 112 15.34 -7.36 9.27
CA PRO A 112 15.54 -6.81 7.93
C PRO A 112 15.88 -5.33 8.01
N PRO A 113 17.08 -4.93 7.55
CA PRO A 113 17.54 -3.56 7.72
C PRO A 113 16.76 -2.62 6.78
N VAL A 114 16.65 -1.36 7.20
CA VAL A 114 16.25 -0.27 6.29
C VAL A 114 17.49 0.15 5.51
N ALA A 115 17.39 0.18 4.19
CA ALA A 115 18.47 0.56 3.30
C ALA A 115 18.02 1.73 2.41
N GLY A 116 18.49 2.95 2.68
CA GLY A 116 18.15 4.12 1.87
C GLY A 116 16.69 4.57 2.00
N THR A 117 16.14 5.13 0.92
CA THR A 117 14.80 5.72 0.85
C THR A 117 13.88 5.03 -0.16
N GLU A 118 14.36 3.96 -0.78
CA GLU A 118 13.64 3.17 -1.77
C GLU A 118 12.45 2.40 -1.17
N GLY A 119 11.52 1.94 -2.01
CA GLY A 119 10.33 1.20 -1.57
C GLY A 119 10.64 -0.16 -0.98
N TRP A 120 11.58 -0.88 -1.60
CA TRP A 120 11.89 -2.26 -1.27
C TRP A 120 13.39 -2.44 -1.11
N ALA A 121 13.75 -3.46 -0.35
CA ALA A 121 15.13 -3.89 -0.21
C ALA A 121 15.23 -5.35 -0.64
N TYR A 122 16.32 -5.67 -1.33
CA TYR A 122 16.54 -6.97 -1.95
C TYR A 122 17.96 -7.46 -1.73
N ASP A 123 18.06 -8.70 -1.26
CA ASP A 123 19.30 -9.45 -1.10
C ASP A 123 19.40 -10.49 -2.21
N ALA A 124 20.20 -10.17 -3.22
CA ALA A 124 20.45 -11.04 -4.37
C ALA A 124 21.22 -12.32 -4.01
N SER A 125 21.95 -12.34 -2.89
CA SER A 125 22.70 -13.54 -2.48
C SER A 125 21.78 -14.63 -1.92
N ALA A 126 20.70 -14.21 -1.26
CA ALA A 126 19.74 -15.10 -0.61
C ALA A 126 18.35 -15.12 -1.27
N GLY A 127 18.12 -14.31 -2.32
CA GLY A 127 16.83 -14.17 -2.99
C GLY A 127 15.74 -13.55 -2.11
N ARG A 128 16.12 -12.79 -1.07
CA ARG A 128 15.18 -12.26 -0.08
C ARG A 128 14.77 -10.84 -0.46
N ILE A 129 13.47 -10.59 -0.49
CA ILE A 129 12.90 -9.25 -0.66
C ILE A 129 12.03 -8.89 0.54
N TRP A 130 12.12 -7.63 0.98
CA TRP A 130 11.31 -7.07 2.08
C TRP A 130 10.94 -5.61 1.82
N ALA A 131 9.92 -5.16 2.55
CA ALA A 131 9.55 -3.75 2.58
C ALA A 131 10.67 -2.94 3.22
N ASN A 132 11.06 -1.83 2.58
CA ASN A 132 12.06 -0.93 3.12
C ASN A 132 11.37 0.22 3.85
N SER A 133 11.04 0.02 5.13
CA SER A 133 10.30 0.99 5.92
C SER A 133 10.89 1.18 7.32
N THR A 134 10.91 2.40 7.85
CA THR A 134 11.26 2.65 9.25
C THR A 134 10.10 2.37 10.21
N THR A 135 8.93 1.97 9.70
CA THR A 135 7.76 1.67 10.51
C THR A 135 7.97 0.35 11.26
N THR A 136 7.96 0.40 12.60
CA THR A 136 8.08 -0.77 13.48
C THR A 136 7.08 -1.86 13.10
N GLY A 137 7.50 -3.13 13.16
CA GLY A 137 6.73 -4.27 12.68
C GLY A 137 6.87 -4.50 11.17
N VAL A 138 6.79 -3.50 10.30
CA VAL A 138 6.68 -3.74 8.84
C VAL A 138 7.84 -4.56 8.27
N ASN A 139 9.06 -4.33 8.74
CA ASN A 139 10.24 -5.07 8.31
C ASN A 139 10.46 -6.35 9.13
N GLU A 140 9.96 -6.40 10.36
CA GLU A 140 10.26 -7.46 11.34
C GLU A 140 9.40 -8.70 11.15
N HIS A 141 8.29 -8.56 10.44
CA HIS A 141 7.43 -9.71 10.18
C HIS A 141 8.05 -10.54 9.05
N LEU A 142 8.61 -11.68 9.46
CA LEU A 142 9.09 -12.78 8.63
C LEU A 142 7.90 -13.48 7.93
N TRP A 143 7.10 -12.76 7.15
CA TRP A 143 6.17 -13.39 6.22
C TRP A 143 6.95 -14.21 5.19
#